data_AF-A0A6J1CGG4-F1
#
_entry.id   AF-A0A6J1CGG4-F1
#
_cell.length_a   1.000
_cell.length_b   1.000
_cell.length_c   1.000
_cell.angle_alpha   90.00
_cell.angle_beta   90.00
_cell.angle_gamma   90.00
#
_symmetry.space_group_name_H-M   'P 1'
#
loop_
_entity.id
_entity.type
_entity.pdbx_description
1 polymer ?
#
loop_
_entity_poly.entity_id
_entity_poly.type
_entity_poly.pdbx_seq_one_letter_code
_entity_poly.pdbx_strand_id
1 'polypeptide(L)'
;MASLSTESAVARGGEGVYVAAVPLRATRGPAQLLASAAYSFNNWDLQHFMVIIAPSSPPPHSQALVFDFQPEDPEDIQVALAALSGKAVPGVVLERKLSRLPRKKCWHIGTCEANGIEMARKFNGSWDLNLRIGHHDCRHYTNGNSSSFLVSIFLKSISKLCCLRGLEGLVEALLGEENVLARLRLRRNSSSI
;
A
#
# COMPACT_ATOMS: atom_id res chain seq x y z
N MET A 1 -25.51 -41.79 -15.13
CA MET A 1 -25.48 -41.13 -13.81
C MET A 1 -24.64 -39.88 -13.95
N ALA A 2 -25.26 -38.70 -13.87
CA ALA A 2 -24.56 -37.42 -13.98
C ALA A 2 -23.99 -37.06 -12.60
N SER A 3 -22.66 -37.05 -12.50
CA SER A 3 -21.95 -36.63 -11.31
C SER A 3 -22.03 -35.10 -11.22
N LEU A 4 -22.86 -34.60 -10.32
CA LEU A 4 -22.89 -33.20 -9.91
C LEU A 4 -21.50 -32.82 -9.39
N SER A 5 -20.82 -31.98 -10.16
CA SER A 5 -19.61 -31.29 -9.71
C SER A 5 -20.06 -30.27 -8.67
N THR A 6 -19.90 -30.61 -7.40
CA THR A 6 -20.13 -29.70 -6.28
C THR A 6 -19.10 -28.59 -6.39
N GLU A 7 -19.54 -27.46 -6.95
CA GLU A 7 -18.85 -26.18 -6.91
C GLU A 7 -18.52 -25.88 -5.44
N SER A 8 -17.24 -26.02 -5.10
CA SER A 8 -16.74 -25.63 -3.79
C SER A 8 -16.93 -24.13 -3.67
N ALA A 9 -17.94 -23.73 -2.91
CA ALA A 9 -18.16 -22.34 -2.52
C ALA A 9 -16.94 -21.86 -1.72
N VAL A 10 -15.92 -21.35 -2.42
CA VAL A 10 -14.77 -20.69 -1.85
C VAL A 10 -15.21 -19.31 -1.33
N ALA A 11 -15.15 -19.17 -0.01
CA ALA A 11 -14.84 -17.99 0.79
C ALA A 11 -15.76 -16.75 0.72
N ARG A 12 -16.63 -16.59 1.75
CA ARG A 12 -17.18 -15.29 2.18
C ARG A 12 -16.21 -14.50 3.08
N GLY A 13 -14.96 -14.30 2.65
CA GLY A 13 -14.01 -13.48 3.41
C GLY A 13 -13.06 -12.76 2.47
N GLY A 14 -13.23 -11.44 2.31
CA GLY A 14 -12.30 -10.63 1.54
C GLY A 14 -10.89 -10.63 2.12
N GLU A 15 -9.94 -10.02 1.42
CA GLU A 15 -8.56 -9.87 1.89
C GLU A 15 -8.44 -8.60 2.74
N GLY A 16 -8.02 -8.75 3.99
CA GLY A 16 -7.66 -7.63 4.85
C GLY A 16 -6.38 -6.95 4.34
N VAL A 17 -6.45 -5.64 4.20
CA VAL A 17 -5.32 -4.78 3.85
C VAL A 17 -4.86 -4.08 5.12
N TYR A 18 -3.58 -4.18 5.40
CA TYR A 18 -2.93 -3.63 6.58
C TYR A 18 -1.73 -2.78 6.15
N VAL A 19 -1.41 -1.79 6.96
CA VAL A 19 -0.13 -1.07 6.87
C VAL A 19 0.63 -1.38 8.15
N ALA A 20 1.90 -1.76 8.01
CA ALA A 20 2.77 -1.96 9.14
C ALA A 20 3.96 -1.00 9.09
N ALA A 21 4.35 -0.48 10.24
CA ALA A 21 5.57 0.28 10.41
C ALA A 21 6.59 -0.54 11.19
N VAL A 22 7.73 -0.82 10.55
CA VAL A 22 8.87 -1.51 11.16
C VAL A 22 10.00 -0.52 11.39
N PRO A 23 10.77 -0.65 12.48
CA PRO A 23 11.98 0.14 12.62
C PRO A 23 12.95 -0.22 11.49
N LEU A 24 13.56 0.78 10.84
CA LEU A 24 14.64 0.55 9.90
C LEU A 24 15.79 -0.15 10.63
N ARG A 25 16.01 -1.43 10.31
CA ARG A 25 17.18 -2.17 10.80
C ARG A 25 18.28 -1.97 9.78
N ALA A 26 19.26 -1.15 10.11
CA ALA A 26 20.47 -1.09 9.30
C ALA A 26 21.14 -2.47 9.30
N THR A 27 21.51 -2.94 8.12
CA THR A 27 22.28 -4.16 7.93
C THR A 27 23.68 -3.95 8.50
N ARG A 28 24.28 -5.02 9.03
CA ARG A 28 25.54 -4.95 9.80
C ARG A 28 26.64 -4.34 8.92
N GLY A 29 27.29 -3.26 9.37
CA GLY A 29 28.39 -2.64 8.63
C GLY A 29 28.46 -1.11 8.76
N PRO A 30 29.26 -0.42 7.92
CA PRO A 30 29.40 1.04 7.96
C PRO A 30 28.08 1.80 7.73
N ALA A 31 27.14 1.22 6.99
CA ALA A 31 25.80 1.75 6.80
C ALA A 31 25.00 1.85 8.13
N GLN A 32 25.29 0.97 9.10
CA GLN A 32 24.72 1.05 10.45
C GLN A 32 25.16 2.32 11.19
N LEU A 33 26.43 2.73 11.02
CA LEU A 33 26.95 3.95 11.64
C LEU A 33 26.25 5.19 11.06
N LEU A 34 26.07 5.24 9.75
CA LEU A 34 25.36 6.33 9.07
C LEU A 34 23.89 6.40 9.49
N ALA A 35 23.20 5.26 9.53
CA ALA A 35 21.83 5.19 10.04
C ALA A 35 21.75 5.65 11.50
N SER A 36 22.67 5.19 12.36
CA SER A 36 22.71 5.58 13.77
C SER A 36 22.98 7.07 13.97
N ALA A 37 23.82 7.68 13.13
CA ALA A 37 24.04 9.12 13.15
C ALA A 37 22.76 9.87 12.75
N ALA A 38 22.06 9.44 11.71
CA ALA A 38 20.77 10.02 11.32
C ALA A 38 19.71 9.87 12.43
N TYR A 39 19.70 8.76 13.18
CA TYR A 39 18.87 8.56 14.37
C TYR A 39 19.22 9.55 15.50
N SER A 40 20.51 9.84 15.72
CA SER A 40 20.97 10.74 16.79
C SER A 40 20.76 12.23 16.51
N PHE A 41 20.57 12.63 15.25
CA PHE A 41 20.25 14.03 14.87
C PHE A 41 18.75 14.40 15.03
N ASN A 42 17.98 13.56 15.75
CA ASN A 42 16.74 13.86 16.49
C ASN A 42 15.50 14.39 15.75
N ASN A 43 15.36 14.25 14.42
CA ASN A 43 14.10 14.60 13.73
C ASN A 43 13.52 13.51 12.80
N TRP A 44 14.15 12.33 12.73
CA TRP A 44 13.73 11.28 11.80
C TRP A 44 13.24 10.08 12.58
N ASP A 45 11.93 9.98 12.77
CA ASP A 45 11.28 8.72 13.13
C ASP A 45 11.38 7.79 11.92
N LEU A 46 12.55 7.14 11.79
CA LEU A 46 12.96 6.22 10.72
C LEU A 46 12.14 4.92 10.82
N GLN A 47 10.82 5.07 10.67
CA GLN A 47 9.87 4.00 10.50
C GLN A 47 9.76 3.70 9.02
N HIS A 48 9.89 2.43 8.70
CA HIS A 48 9.69 1.90 7.38
C HIS A 48 8.28 1.34 7.26
N PHE A 49 7.55 1.77 6.24
CA PHE A 49 6.15 1.41 6.05
C PHE A 49 6.02 0.37 4.95
N MET A 50 5.21 -0.66 5.20
CA MET A 50 4.92 -1.72 4.24
C MET A 50 3.42 -2.01 4.20
N VAL A 51 2.95 -2.43 3.04
CA VAL A 51 1.56 -2.87 2.86
C VAL A 51 1.50 -4.38 3.03
N ILE A 52 0.55 -4.88 3.79
CA ILE A 52 0.33 -6.30 4.02
C ILE A 52 -1.08 -6.66 3.60
N ILE A 53 -1.21 -7.67 2.76
CA ILE A 53 -2.48 -8.25 2.33
C ILE A 53 -2.56 -9.64 2.94
N ALA A 54 -3.58 -9.85 3.76
CA ALA A 54 -3.82 -11.12 4.42
C ALA A 54 -5.28 -11.53 4.26
N PRO A 55 -5.58 -12.81 4.09
CA PRO A 55 -6.98 -13.25 4.09
C PRO A 55 -7.62 -12.95 5.45
N SER A 56 -8.85 -12.43 5.44
CA SER A 56 -9.55 -12.01 6.67
C SER A 56 -9.87 -13.17 7.62
N SER A 57 -9.99 -14.38 7.08
CA SER A 57 -10.11 -15.63 7.83
C SER A 57 -9.07 -16.61 7.30
N PRO A 58 -7.82 -16.57 7.80
CA PRO A 58 -6.74 -17.38 7.27
C PRO A 58 -6.99 -18.86 7.60
N PRO A 59 -7.11 -19.77 6.61
CA PRO A 59 -6.94 -21.19 6.88
C PRO A 59 -5.53 -21.44 7.46
N PRO A 60 -5.28 -22.58 8.15
CA PRO A 60 -4.06 -22.84 8.92
C PRO A 60 -2.73 -22.71 8.17
N HIS A 61 -2.75 -22.62 6.83
CA HIS A 61 -1.58 -22.49 5.97
C HIS A 61 -1.57 -21.21 5.11
N SER A 62 -2.52 -20.30 5.28
CA SER A 62 -2.55 -19.08 4.47
C SER A 62 -1.43 -18.13 4.93
N GLN A 63 -0.70 -17.60 3.96
CA GLN A 63 0.38 -16.64 4.19
C GLN A 63 -0.09 -15.26 3.79
N ALA A 64 0.26 -14.25 4.59
CA ALA A 64 0.09 -12.87 4.20
C ALA A 64 1.18 -12.48 3.18
N LEU A 65 0.84 -11.64 2.21
CA LEU A 65 1.80 -11.04 1.30
C LEU A 65 2.12 -9.62 1.74
N VAL A 66 3.39 -9.27 1.66
CA VAL A 66 3.89 -7.94 1.98
C VAL A 66 4.46 -7.34 0.72
N PHE A 67 4.10 -6.08 0.50
CA PHE A 67 4.71 -5.22 -0.50
C PHE A 67 5.51 -4.13 0.20
N ASP A 68 6.78 -4.08 -0.15
CA ASP A 68 7.79 -3.34 0.57
C ASP A 68 8.62 -2.50 -0.41
N PHE A 69 8.42 -1.17 -0.41
CA PHE A 69 9.17 -0.25 -1.27
C PHE A 69 10.43 0.26 -0.57
N GLN A 70 11.59 -0.14 -1.06
CA GLN A 70 12.90 0.16 -0.46
C GLN A 70 13.96 0.43 -1.55
N PRO A 71 15.15 0.93 -1.21
CA PRO A 71 16.27 1.01 -2.16
C PRO A 71 16.58 -0.37 -2.75
N GLU A 72 17.00 -0.40 -4.01
CA GLU A 72 17.37 -1.66 -4.69
C GLU A 72 18.55 -2.34 -4.00
N ASP A 73 19.59 -1.57 -3.65
CA ASP A 73 20.71 -2.01 -2.83
C ASP A 73 20.81 -1.16 -1.55
N PRO A 74 20.14 -1.57 -0.46
CA PRO A 74 20.21 -0.85 0.81
C PRO A 74 21.54 -1.03 1.55
N GLU A 75 22.40 -1.97 1.13
CA GLU A 75 23.69 -2.23 1.77
C GLU A 75 24.84 -1.41 1.16
N ASP A 76 24.67 -0.93 -0.08
CA ASP A 76 25.61 -0.01 -0.71
C ASP A 76 25.65 1.34 0.02
N ILE A 77 26.85 1.70 0.52
CA ILE A 77 27.12 2.93 1.25
C ILE A 77 26.86 4.17 0.38
N GLN A 78 27.15 4.11 -0.92
CA GLN A 78 26.90 5.22 -1.85
C GLN A 78 25.40 5.43 -2.06
N VAL A 79 24.63 4.36 -2.18
CA VAL A 79 23.16 4.42 -2.26
C VAL A 79 22.59 4.99 -0.96
N ALA A 80 23.05 4.50 0.19
CA ALA A 80 22.64 5.01 1.49
C ALA A 80 22.96 6.49 1.67
N LEU A 81 24.18 6.93 1.33
CA LEU A 81 24.60 8.33 1.42
C LEU A 81 23.81 9.22 0.46
N ALA A 82 23.62 8.78 -0.79
CA ALA A 82 22.82 9.50 -1.77
C ALA A 82 21.37 9.66 -1.30
N ALA A 83 20.74 8.59 -0.83
CA ALA A 83 19.37 8.61 -0.30
C ALA A 83 19.25 9.55 0.90
N LEU A 84 20.17 9.47 1.88
CA LEU A 84 20.19 10.33 3.06
C LEU A 84 20.48 11.81 2.71
N SER A 85 21.22 12.07 1.63
CA SER A 85 21.43 13.42 1.10
C SER A 85 20.21 13.98 0.34
N GLY A 86 19.12 13.23 0.26
CA GLY A 86 17.88 13.63 -0.41
C GLY A 86 17.91 13.49 -1.93
N LYS A 87 18.94 12.83 -2.49
CA LYS A 87 19.01 12.48 -3.91
C LYS A 87 18.06 11.32 -4.20
N ALA A 88 17.59 11.27 -5.45
CA ALA A 88 16.86 10.10 -5.95
C ALA A 88 17.84 8.92 -6.10
N VAL A 89 17.39 7.73 -5.70
CA VAL A 89 18.12 6.47 -5.86
C VAL A 89 17.21 5.41 -6.48
N PRO A 90 17.76 4.39 -7.15
CA PRO A 90 16.98 3.25 -7.60
C PRO A 90 16.27 2.57 -6.43
N GLY A 91 14.96 2.40 -6.57
CA GLY A 91 14.10 1.70 -5.63
C GLY A 91 13.50 0.43 -6.23
N VAL A 92 12.96 -0.41 -5.38
CA VAL A 92 12.29 -1.66 -5.75
C VAL A 92 11.12 -1.91 -4.81
N VAL A 93 10.02 -2.46 -5.35
CA VAL A 93 8.92 -2.98 -4.53
C VAL A 93 9.09 -4.49 -4.39
N LEU A 94 9.55 -4.94 -3.23
CA LEU A 94 9.69 -6.36 -2.93
C LEU A 94 8.36 -6.96 -2.50
N GLU A 95 8.03 -8.11 -3.10
CA GLU A 95 6.95 -8.98 -2.66
C GLU A 95 7.52 -10.11 -1.80
N ARG A 96 7.02 -10.26 -0.57
CA ARG A 96 7.50 -11.28 0.37
C ARG A 96 6.37 -11.90 1.18
N LYS A 97 6.52 -13.19 1.48
CA LYS A 97 5.51 -13.95 2.24
C LYS A 97 5.76 -13.83 3.74
N LEU A 98 4.71 -13.58 4.50
CA LEU A 98 4.70 -13.60 5.95
C LEU A 98 3.82 -14.73 6.46
N SER A 99 4.36 -15.49 7.41
CA SER A 99 3.60 -16.50 8.15
C SER A 99 2.61 -15.88 9.15
N ARG A 100 2.90 -14.67 9.65
CA ARG A 100 2.08 -13.96 10.64
C ARG A 100 2.18 -12.44 10.46
N LEU A 101 1.09 -11.74 10.78
CA LEU A 101 1.07 -10.28 10.82
C LEU A 101 1.96 -9.73 11.96
N PRO A 102 2.58 -8.55 11.78
CA PRO A 102 3.34 -7.89 12.85
C PRO A 102 2.45 -7.60 14.06
N ARG A 103 2.94 -7.93 15.26
CA ARG A 103 2.20 -7.76 16.52
C ARG A 103 2.12 -6.32 17.03
N LYS A 104 3.00 -5.45 16.52
CA LYS A 104 3.12 -4.05 16.93
C LYS A 104 3.16 -3.17 15.69
N LYS A 105 2.65 -1.93 15.81
CA LYS A 105 2.64 -0.93 14.73
C LYS A 105 2.07 -1.49 13.41
N CYS A 106 0.95 -2.21 13.49
CA CYS A 106 0.24 -2.78 12.36
C CYS A 106 -1.21 -2.31 12.45
N TRP A 107 -1.69 -1.63 11.41
CA TRP A 107 -3.01 -1.01 11.36
C TRP A 107 -3.80 -1.62 10.22
N HIS A 108 -5.03 -2.06 10.51
CA HIS A 108 -5.97 -2.50 9.49
C HIS A 108 -6.54 -1.28 8.76
N ILE A 109 -6.40 -1.26 7.44
CA ILE A 109 -6.88 -0.16 6.58
C ILE A 109 -8.28 -0.46 6.05
N GLY A 110 -8.55 -1.72 5.72
CA GLY A 110 -9.85 -2.14 5.24
C GLY A 110 -9.82 -3.53 4.62
N THR A 111 -11.00 -4.02 4.23
CA THR A 111 -11.14 -5.34 3.60
C THR A 111 -11.42 -5.15 2.11
N CYS A 112 -10.56 -5.73 1.28
CA CYS A 112 -10.75 -5.84 -0.15
C CYS A 112 -11.62 -7.07 -0.44
N GLU A 113 -12.84 -6.87 -0.92
CA GLU A 113 -13.66 -7.97 -1.44
C GLU A 113 -13.21 -8.45 -2.84
N ALA A 114 -12.29 -7.73 -3.48
CA ALA A 114 -11.62 -8.15 -4.72
C ALA A 114 -10.37 -9.00 -4.42
N ASN A 115 -9.69 -9.45 -5.48
CA ASN A 115 -8.32 -9.93 -5.39
C ASN A 115 -7.38 -8.75 -5.09
N GLY A 116 -7.16 -8.48 -3.81
CA GLY A 116 -6.32 -7.38 -3.35
C GLY A 116 -4.85 -7.56 -3.72
N ILE A 117 -4.36 -8.80 -3.77
CA ILE A 117 -3.00 -9.10 -4.25
C ILE A 117 -2.81 -8.62 -5.70
N GLU A 118 -3.74 -8.96 -6.59
CA GLU A 118 -3.68 -8.55 -8.00
C GLU A 118 -3.75 -7.03 -8.14
N MET A 119 -4.61 -6.36 -7.36
CA MET A 119 -4.67 -4.90 -7.33
C MET A 119 -3.34 -4.28 -6.90
N ALA A 120 -2.70 -4.80 -5.84
CA ALA A 120 -1.40 -4.32 -5.41
C ALA A 120 -0.33 -4.54 -6.49
N ARG A 121 -0.32 -5.68 -7.17
CA ARG A 121 0.62 -5.92 -8.28
C ARG A 121 0.38 -4.97 -9.45
N LYS A 122 -0.88 -4.69 -9.80
CA LYS A 122 -1.23 -3.71 -10.83
C LYS A 122 -0.76 -2.31 -10.45
N PHE A 123 -0.98 -1.91 -9.19
CA PHE A 123 -0.47 -0.65 -8.66
C PHE A 123 1.06 -0.58 -8.76
N ASN A 124 1.75 -1.63 -8.31
CA ASN A 124 3.22 -1.72 -8.34
C ASN A 124 3.77 -1.59 -9.77
N GLY A 125 3.09 -2.16 -10.77
CA GLY A 125 3.51 -2.04 -12.18
C GLY A 125 3.45 -0.61 -12.74
N SER A 126 2.73 0.29 -12.08
CA SER A 126 2.63 1.71 -12.44
C SER A 126 3.40 2.65 -11.49
N TRP A 127 3.98 2.11 -10.42
CA TRP A 127 4.65 2.92 -9.40
C TRP A 127 6.04 3.35 -9.88
N ASP A 128 6.34 4.65 -9.75
CA ASP A 128 7.67 5.17 -10.05
C ASP A 128 8.69 4.62 -9.05
N LEU A 129 9.77 4.04 -9.55
CA LEU A 129 10.81 3.39 -8.74
C LEU A 129 11.95 4.35 -8.33
N ASN A 130 11.87 5.63 -8.70
CA ASN A 130 12.84 6.64 -8.27
C ASN A 130 12.63 7.01 -6.79
N LEU A 131 13.19 6.22 -5.88
CA LEU A 131 13.04 6.42 -4.45
C LEU A 131 13.73 7.71 -4.01
N ARG A 132 13.00 8.55 -3.27
CA ARG A 132 13.54 9.78 -2.67
C ARG A 132 12.99 9.97 -1.27
N ILE A 133 13.87 9.91 -0.26
CA ILE A 133 13.42 9.97 1.13
C ILE A 133 12.72 11.31 1.41
N GLY A 134 11.53 11.25 2.02
CA GLY A 134 10.70 12.41 2.35
C GLY A 134 9.83 12.94 1.20
N HIS A 135 10.02 12.47 -0.03
CA HIS A 135 9.28 12.97 -1.21
C HIS A 135 8.60 11.86 -2.01
N HIS A 136 9.24 10.70 -2.14
CA HIS A 136 8.74 9.52 -2.84
C HIS A 136 9.36 8.27 -2.21
N ASP A 137 8.92 7.97 -0.99
CA ASP A 137 9.47 6.91 -0.14
C ASP A 137 8.41 5.89 0.25
N CYS A 138 8.76 4.96 1.14
CA CYS A 138 7.85 3.92 1.62
C CYS A 138 6.53 4.47 2.20
N ARG A 139 6.54 5.66 2.83
CA ARG A 139 5.32 6.30 3.34
C ARG A 139 4.39 6.68 2.19
N HIS A 140 4.94 7.32 1.17
CA HIS A 140 4.20 7.73 -0.02
C HIS A 140 3.65 6.52 -0.77
N TYR A 141 4.47 5.48 -0.92
CA TYR A 141 4.06 4.20 -1.49
C TYR A 141 2.87 3.59 -0.72
N THR A 142 2.97 3.47 0.61
CA THR A 142 1.88 2.91 1.42
C THR A 142 0.59 3.75 1.34
N ASN A 143 0.71 5.08 1.27
CA ASN A 143 -0.44 5.98 1.12
C ASN A 143 -1.08 5.87 -0.27
N GLY A 144 -0.29 5.81 -1.33
CA GLY A 144 -0.79 5.63 -2.70
C GLY A 144 -1.47 4.28 -2.90
N ASN A 145 -0.88 3.22 -2.36
CA ASN A 145 -1.44 1.88 -2.43
C ASN A 145 -2.73 1.79 -1.59
N SER A 146 -2.72 2.31 -0.36
CA SER A 146 -3.92 2.39 0.49
C SER A 146 -5.04 3.20 -0.16
N SER A 147 -4.71 4.31 -0.82
CA SER A 147 -5.70 5.13 -1.54
C SER A 147 -6.31 4.35 -2.71
N SER A 148 -5.50 3.57 -3.45
CA SER A 148 -5.99 2.71 -4.54
C SER A 148 -6.95 1.63 -4.01
N PHE A 149 -6.64 1.06 -2.85
CA PHE A 149 -7.56 0.15 -2.14
C PHE A 149 -8.84 0.84 -1.70
N LEU A 150 -8.75 2.02 -1.08
CA LEU A 150 -9.92 2.77 -0.60
C LEU A 150 -10.84 3.18 -1.76
N VAL A 151 -10.29 3.60 -2.90
CA VAL A 151 -11.08 3.90 -4.10
C VAL A 151 -11.82 2.64 -4.57
N SER A 152 -11.15 1.48 -4.64
CA SER A 152 -11.82 0.24 -5.02
C SER A 152 -12.89 -0.21 -4.01
N ILE A 153 -12.63 -0.06 -2.71
CA ILE A 153 -13.59 -0.39 -1.64
C ILE A 153 -14.82 0.52 -1.74
N PHE A 154 -14.60 1.82 -1.97
CA PHE A 154 -15.65 2.81 -2.08
C PHE A 154 -16.49 2.64 -3.35
N LEU A 155 -15.85 2.42 -4.50
CA LEU A 155 -16.54 2.14 -5.78
C LEU A 155 -17.39 0.86 -5.69
N LYS A 156 -16.89 -0.20 -5.05
CA LYS A 156 -17.69 -1.42 -4.83
C LYS A 156 -18.85 -1.20 -3.86
N SER A 157 -18.65 -0.40 -2.82
CA SER A 157 -19.72 -0.04 -1.89
C SER A 157 -20.81 0.77 -2.59
N ILE A 158 -20.43 1.73 -3.45
CA ILE A 158 -21.38 2.48 -4.29
C ILE A 158 -22.06 1.57 -5.29
N SER A 159 -21.33 0.68 -5.98
CA SER A 159 -21.92 -0.27 -6.93
C SER A 159 -22.95 -1.19 -6.26
N LYS A 160 -22.67 -1.73 -5.06
CA LYS A 160 -23.66 -2.47 -4.27
C LYS A 160 -24.87 -1.59 -3.90
N LEU A 161 -24.64 -0.34 -3.50
CA LEU A 161 -25.71 0.60 -3.18
C LEU A 161 -26.57 0.96 -4.40
N CYS A 162 -25.95 1.11 -5.57
CA CYS A 162 -26.60 1.39 -6.84
C CYS A 162 -27.36 0.17 -7.38
N CYS A 163 -26.84 -1.05 -7.25
CA CYS A 163 -27.58 -2.28 -7.54
C CYS A 163 -28.79 -2.46 -6.63
N LEU A 164 -28.70 -2.07 -5.35
CA LEU A 164 -29.84 -2.10 -4.42
C LEU A 164 -30.89 -1.02 -4.68
N ARG A 165 -30.54 0.05 -5.41
CA ARG A 165 -31.42 1.21 -5.66
C ARG A 165 -31.74 1.49 -7.13
N GLY A 166 -31.25 0.67 -8.07
CA GLY A 166 -31.49 0.85 -9.51
C GLY A 166 -30.92 2.16 -10.10
N LEU A 167 -29.77 2.63 -9.59
CA LEU A 167 -29.17 3.92 -9.96
C LEU A 167 -27.89 3.74 -10.82
N GLU A 168 -28.00 3.05 -11.94
CA GLU A 168 -26.86 2.74 -12.83
C GLU A 168 -26.25 4.00 -13.46
N GLY A 169 -27.05 5.03 -13.77
CA GLY A 169 -26.57 6.28 -14.38
C GLY A 169 -25.71 7.17 -13.47
N LEU A 170 -25.71 6.94 -12.15
CA LEU A 170 -24.92 7.73 -11.19
C LEU A 170 -23.47 7.21 -11.09
N VAL A 171 -23.25 5.93 -11.39
CA VAL A 171 -21.91 5.32 -11.44
C VAL A 171 -21.14 5.83 -12.65
N GLU A 172 -21.78 5.92 -13.82
CA GLU A 172 -21.19 6.52 -15.03
C GLU A 172 -20.83 8.00 -14.83
N ALA A 173 -21.66 8.77 -14.10
CA ALA A 173 -21.35 10.16 -13.77
C ALA A 173 -20.16 10.31 -12.80
N LEU A 174 -19.95 9.34 -11.89
CA LEU A 174 -18.82 9.34 -10.95
C LEU A 174 -17.53 8.79 -11.57
N LEU A 175 -17.62 7.83 -12.50
CA LEU A 175 -16.49 7.26 -13.23
C LEU A 175 -16.05 8.13 -14.43
N GLY A 176 -16.97 8.92 -15.00
CA GLY A 176 -16.68 9.90 -16.05
C GLY A 176 -16.00 11.19 -15.54
N GLU A 177 -15.88 11.39 -14.23
CA GLU A 177 -15.17 12.51 -13.63
C GLU A 177 -13.86 12.07 -12.94
N GLU A 178 -12.85 11.66 -13.72
CA GLU A 178 -11.44 11.68 -13.28
C GLU A 178 -10.94 13.10 -12.88
N ASN A 179 -11.84 14.11 -12.84
CA ASN A 179 -11.57 15.51 -12.52
C ASN A 179 -12.21 16.01 -11.19
N VAL A 180 -12.89 15.17 -10.39
CA VAL A 180 -13.44 15.64 -9.09
C VAL A 180 -12.33 16.03 -8.11
N LEU A 181 -11.21 15.30 -8.09
CA LEU A 181 -10.06 15.66 -7.24
C LEU A 181 -9.43 17.01 -7.64
N ALA A 182 -9.50 17.38 -8.92
CA ALA A 182 -9.04 18.69 -9.40
C ALA A 182 -10.01 19.83 -9.01
N ARG A 183 -11.33 19.57 -9.00
CA ARG A 183 -12.34 20.56 -8.57
C ARG A 183 -12.40 20.75 -7.05
N LEU A 184 -12.10 19.72 -6.25
CA LEU A 184 -11.99 19.84 -4.79
C LEU A 184 -10.75 20.64 -4.36
N ARG A 185 -9.68 20.67 -5.16
CA ARG A 185 -8.52 21.56 -4.94
C ARG A 185 -8.82 23.01 -5.28
N LEU A 186 -9.56 23.29 -6.35
CA LEU A 186 -9.91 24.66 -6.74
C LEU A 186 -10.90 25.33 -5.77
N ARG A 187 -11.82 24.58 -5.13
CA ARG A 187 -12.73 25.17 -4.14
C ARG A 187 -12.09 25.55 -2.80
N ARG A 188 -10.91 25.02 -2.45
CA ARG A 188 -10.23 25.37 -1.19
C ARG A 188 -9.43 26.68 -1.29
N ASN A 189 -9.09 27.14 -2.50
CA ASN A 189 -8.38 28.41 -2.71
C ASN A 189 -9.28 29.61 -3.02
N SER A 190 -10.61 29.46 -3.05
CA SER A 190 -11.56 30.56 -3.29
C SER A 190 -12.36 30.97 -2.04
N SER A 191 -11.91 30.59 -0.84
CA SER A 191 -12.54 30.98 0.44
C SER A 191 -11.59 31.76 1.35
N SER A 192 -10.64 32.46 0.76
CA SER A 192 -9.87 33.50 1.45
C SER A 192 -9.69 34.68 0.51
N ILE A 193 -10.69 35.55 0.48
CA ILE A 193 -10.66 37.02 0.48
C ILE A 193 -12.03 37.46 1.01
#